data_AF-A0A174SY57-F1
#
_entry.id   AF-A0A174SY57-F1
#
_cell.length_a   1.000
_cell.length_b   1.000
_cell.length_c   1.000
_cell.angle_alpha   90.00
_cell.angle_beta   90.00
_cell.angle_gamma   90.00
#
_symmetry.space_group_name_H-M   'P 1'
#
loop_
_entity.id
_entity.type
_entity.pdbx_description
1 polymer ?
#
loop_
_entity_poly.entity_id
_entity_poly.type
_entity_poly.pdbx_seq_one_letter_code
_entity_poly.pdbx_strand_id
1 'polypeptide(L)'
;MIFKEAYEALKQGADIKRPSWKGFWRKENGTIVMYCKDGSKVPFMETECIFVDIDHMMADDWEIVDGDSITGLDVSTFTFGEAISRMKRGERVARKGWNGKNQYIQLATNISYIDAEGNAVNVEHEAIGNKAIAFVGTSGVQMGWLASQADMLAEDWRVAE
;
A
#
# COMPACT_ATOMS: atom_id res chain seq x y z
N MET A 1 -6.42 16.17 -7.04
CA MET A 1 -6.29 15.04 -6.09
C MET A 1 -4.96 15.19 -5.38
N ILE A 2 -4.86 14.78 -4.12
CA ILE A 2 -3.58 14.91 -3.40
C ILE A 2 -2.54 14.00 -4.06
N PHE A 3 -1.25 14.37 -4.01
CA PHE A 3 -0.21 13.55 -4.64
C PHE A 3 -0.20 12.10 -4.15
N LYS A 4 -0.58 11.84 -2.89
CA LYS A 4 -0.71 10.47 -2.38
C LYS A 4 -1.65 9.61 -3.24
N GLU A 5 -2.81 10.13 -3.63
CA GLU A 5 -3.78 9.43 -4.46
C GLU A 5 -3.26 9.29 -5.90
N ALA A 6 -2.67 10.36 -6.44
CA ALA A 6 -2.07 10.35 -7.77
C ALA A 6 -0.91 9.34 -7.86
N TYR A 7 -0.09 9.22 -6.81
CA TYR A 7 1.01 8.29 -6.73
C TYR A 7 0.53 6.82 -6.73
N GLU A 8 -0.57 6.52 -6.03
CA GLU A 8 -1.18 5.19 -6.10
C GLU A 8 -1.72 4.89 -7.51
N ALA A 9 -2.38 5.86 -8.14
CA ALA A 9 -2.81 5.74 -9.54
C ALA A 9 -1.60 5.50 -10.48
N LEU A 10 -0.51 6.25 -10.29
CA LEU A 10 0.73 6.11 -11.06
C LEU A 10 1.36 4.73 -10.90
N LYS A 11 1.37 4.18 -9.68
CA LYS A 11 1.84 2.82 -9.43
C LYS A 11 1.03 1.77 -10.19
N GLN A 12 -0.29 1.98 -10.31
CA GLN A 12 -1.22 1.12 -11.04
C GLN A 12 -1.18 1.35 -12.57
N GLY A 13 -0.28 2.22 -13.05
CA GLY A 13 -0.03 2.42 -14.47
C GLY A 13 -0.74 3.63 -15.08
N ALA A 14 -1.40 4.45 -14.26
CA ALA A 14 -1.99 5.69 -14.73
C ALA A 14 -0.96 6.79 -14.98
N ASP A 15 -1.22 7.57 -16.01
CA ASP A 15 -0.51 8.82 -16.21
C ASP A 15 -1.14 9.89 -15.33
N ILE A 16 -0.30 10.69 -14.68
CA ILE A 16 -0.76 11.76 -13.81
C ILE A 16 -0.15 13.08 -14.24
N LYS A 17 -0.89 14.18 -14.09
CA LYS A 17 -0.37 15.51 -14.36
C LYS A 17 -0.98 16.56 -13.45
N ARG A 18 -0.43 17.77 -13.52
CA ARG A 18 -1.05 18.97 -12.95
C ARG A 18 -1.76 19.78 -14.06
N PRO A 19 -2.89 20.45 -13.77
CA PRO A 19 -3.66 21.23 -14.75
C PRO A 19 -2.84 22.30 -15.47
N SER A 20 -1.87 22.90 -14.78
CA SER A 20 -0.97 23.93 -15.35
C SER A 20 0.06 23.36 -16.34
N TRP A 21 0.23 22.04 -16.38
CA TRP A 21 1.26 21.39 -17.19
C TRP A 21 0.73 20.92 -18.54
N LYS A 22 1.59 21.01 -19.55
CA LYS A 22 1.39 20.36 -20.85
C LYS A 22 1.99 18.95 -20.91
N GLY A 23 2.75 18.57 -19.89
CA GLY A 23 3.36 17.26 -19.71
C GLY A 23 2.59 16.38 -18.73
N PHE A 24 3.12 15.19 -18.47
CA PHE A 24 2.60 14.23 -17.49
C PHE A 24 3.71 13.35 -16.95
N TRP A 25 3.44 12.64 -15.86
CA TRP A 25 4.33 11.65 -15.26
C TRP A 25 3.76 10.27 -15.51
N ARG A 26 4.63 9.33 -15.85
CA ARG A 26 4.29 7.94 -16.15
C ARG A 26 5.25 6.99 -15.44
N LYS A 27 4.76 5.83 -15.02
CA LYS A 27 5.60 4.73 -14.55
C LYS A 27 6.13 3.93 -15.76
N GLU A 28 7.45 3.90 -15.95
CA GLU A 28 8.11 3.09 -16.97
C GLU A 28 9.33 2.39 -16.37
N ASN A 29 9.52 1.11 -16.67
CA ASN A 29 10.69 0.33 -16.22
C ASN A 29 10.97 0.42 -14.70
N GLY A 30 9.93 0.55 -13.88
CA GLY A 30 10.04 0.64 -12.42
C GLY A 30 10.45 2.01 -11.87
N THR A 31 10.56 3.04 -12.71
CA THR A 31 10.78 4.43 -12.29
C THR A 31 9.64 5.34 -12.76
N ILE A 32 9.57 6.54 -12.18
CA ILE A 32 8.77 7.64 -12.72
C ILE A 32 9.57 8.26 -13.87
N VAL A 33 8.92 8.51 -15.00
CA VAL A 33 9.45 9.23 -16.16
C VAL A 33 8.56 10.45 -16.40
N MET A 34 9.19 11.61 -16.47
CA MET A 34 8.53 12.89 -16.70
C MET A 34 8.51 13.18 -18.20
N TYR A 35 7.32 13.25 -18.78
CA TYR A 35 7.10 13.65 -20.17
C TYR A 35 6.90 15.16 -20.20
N CYS A 36 7.89 15.88 -20.74
CA CYS A 36 7.90 17.33 -20.76
C CYS A 36 7.20 17.89 -22.02
N LYS A 37 6.85 19.18 -21.97
CA LYS A 37 6.16 19.89 -23.06
C LYS A 37 6.93 19.86 -24.38
N ASP A 38 8.26 19.84 -24.30
CA ASP A 38 9.17 19.83 -25.46
C ASP A 38 9.34 18.44 -26.08
N GLY A 39 8.67 17.41 -25.54
CA GLY A 39 8.77 16.02 -25.97
C GLY A 39 9.93 15.25 -25.35
N SER A 40 10.74 15.89 -24.49
CA SER A 40 11.77 15.18 -23.73
C SER A 40 11.15 14.25 -22.69
N LYS A 41 11.88 13.17 -22.39
CA LYS A 41 11.54 12.21 -21.36
C LYS A 41 12.68 12.20 -20.35
N VAL A 42 12.40 12.62 -19.14
CA VAL A 42 13.39 12.70 -18.07
C VAL A 42 13.04 11.68 -17.00
N PRO A 43 13.83 10.60 -16.84
CA PRO A 43 13.69 9.72 -15.68
C PRO A 43 13.81 10.55 -14.40
N PHE A 44 12.92 10.31 -13.44
CA PHE A 44 12.88 11.09 -12.19
C PHE A 44 14.21 11.05 -11.43
N MET A 45 14.93 9.93 -11.50
CA MET A 45 16.26 9.77 -10.87
C MET A 45 17.37 10.58 -11.56
N GLU A 46 17.13 11.10 -12.76
CA GLU A 46 18.07 11.87 -13.57
C GLU A 46 17.73 13.37 -13.58
N THR A 47 16.73 13.80 -12.81
CA THR A 47 16.36 15.22 -12.72
C THR A 47 17.48 16.06 -12.10
N GLU A 48 17.81 17.17 -12.75
CA GLU A 48 18.70 18.20 -12.18
C GLU A 48 17.93 19.17 -11.27
N CYS A 49 16.60 19.08 -11.24
CA CYS A 49 15.69 20.02 -10.58
C CYS A 49 14.94 19.39 -9.40
N ILE A 50 15.60 18.53 -8.60
CA ILE A 50 14.97 17.70 -7.58
C ILE A 50 14.05 18.45 -6.59
N PHE A 51 14.39 19.68 -6.20
CA PHE A 51 13.55 20.47 -5.29
C PHE A 51 12.23 20.88 -5.93
N VAL A 52 12.25 21.24 -7.22
CA VAL A 52 11.04 21.57 -7.99
C VAL A 52 10.14 20.34 -8.08
N ASP A 53 10.73 19.16 -8.30
CA ASP A 53 9.99 17.91 -8.39
C ASP A 53 9.37 17.50 -7.05
N ILE A 54 10.09 17.71 -5.94
CA ILE A 54 9.55 17.51 -4.58
C ILE A 54 8.42 18.50 -4.29
N ASP A 55 8.56 19.78 -4.67
CA ASP A 55 7.50 20.78 -4.51
C ASP A 55 6.22 20.36 -5.27
N HIS A 56 6.39 19.74 -6.44
CA HIS A 56 5.27 19.18 -7.19
C HIS A 56 4.64 17.97 -6.48
N MET A 57 5.44 17.09 -5.88
CA MET A 57 4.94 15.98 -5.05
C MET A 57 4.18 16.46 -3.81
N MET A 58 4.39 17.70 -3.37
CA MET A 58 3.63 18.30 -2.27
C MET A 58 2.34 18.98 -2.72
N ALA A 59 2.10 19.10 -4.04
CA ALA A 59 0.89 19.72 -4.57
C ALA A 59 -0.35 18.83 -4.42
N ASP A 60 -1.52 19.46 -4.40
CA ASP A 60 -2.84 18.84 -4.17
C ASP A 60 -3.79 18.93 -5.38
N ASP A 61 -3.29 19.44 -6.50
CA ASP A 61 -4.03 19.69 -7.74
C ASP A 61 -3.75 18.65 -8.84
N TRP A 62 -3.41 17.40 -8.49
CA TRP A 62 -3.13 16.36 -9.49
C TRP A 62 -4.40 15.83 -10.18
N GLU A 63 -4.26 15.38 -11.42
CA GLU A 63 -5.30 14.72 -12.21
C GLU A 63 -4.74 13.52 -12.98
N ILE A 64 -5.58 12.52 -13.23
CA ILE A 64 -5.24 11.36 -14.08
C ILE A 64 -5.45 11.76 -15.53
N VAL A 65 -4.47 11.48 -16.39
CA VAL A 65 -4.58 11.66 -17.84
C VAL A 65 -5.44 10.54 -18.40
N ASP A 66 -6.46 10.90 -19.19
CA ASP A 66 -7.35 9.95 -19.87
C ASP A 66 -7.92 8.87 -18.93
N GLY A 67 -8.47 9.29 -17.78
CA GLY A 67 -8.93 8.41 -16.71
C GLY A 67 -9.93 7.31 -17.13
N ASP A 68 -10.65 7.48 -18.24
CA ASP A 68 -11.58 6.48 -18.79
C ASP A 68 -10.86 5.28 -19.47
N SER A 69 -9.59 5.42 -19.81
CA SER A 69 -8.82 4.39 -20.52
C SER A 69 -8.30 3.27 -19.61
N ILE A 70 -8.28 3.50 -18.28
CA ILE A 70 -7.73 2.56 -17.31
C ILE A 70 -8.86 1.89 -16.56
N THR A 71 -9.12 0.63 -16.88
CA THR A 71 -10.13 -0.18 -16.19
C THR A 71 -9.56 -0.72 -14.88
N GLY A 72 -10.30 -0.56 -13.78
CA GLY A 72 -9.98 -1.18 -12.49
C GLY A 72 -9.08 -0.36 -11.56
N LEU A 73 -8.86 0.93 -11.83
CA LEU A 73 -8.08 1.81 -10.95
C LEU A 73 -8.78 2.01 -9.60
N ASP A 74 -8.09 1.71 -8.50
CA ASP A 74 -8.58 1.89 -7.13
C ASP A 74 -7.45 2.45 -6.27
N VAL A 75 -7.38 3.78 -6.15
CA VAL A 75 -6.31 4.46 -5.38
C VAL A 75 -6.34 4.17 -3.88
N SER A 76 -7.36 3.46 -3.40
CA SER A 76 -7.44 2.99 -2.02
C SER A 76 -6.71 1.67 -1.79
N THR A 77 -6.32 0.96 -2.86
CA THR A 77 -5.63 -0.33 -2.77
C THR A 77 -4.11 -0.22 -2.92
N PHE A 78 -3.40 -1.18 -2.35
CA PHE A 78 -1.95 -1.24 -2.29
C PHE A 78 -1.43 -2.69 -2.27
N THR A 79 -0.11 -2.86 -2.34
CA THR A 79 0.54 -4.17 -2.37
C THR A 79 0.60 -4.83 -0.98
N PHE A 80 0.85 -6.14 -0.92
CA PHE A 80 1.06 -6.83 0.35
C PHE A 80 2.24 -6.25 1.17
N GLY A 81 3.34 -5.85 0.53
CA GLY A 81 4.47 -5.23 1.22
C GLY A 81 4.08 -3.92 1.92
N GLU A 82 3.22 -3.13 1.29
CA GLU A 82 2.66 -1.91 1.88
C GLU A 82 1.67 -2.23 2.99
N ALA A 83 0.89 -3.31 2.85
CA ALA A 83 0.03 -3.83 3.91
C ALA A 83 0.83 -4.19 5.16
N ILE A 84 1.98 -4.87 5.02
CA ILE A 84 2.91 -5.13 6.14
C ILE A 84 3.43 -3.83 6.76
N SER A 85 3.86 -2.86 5.94
CA SER A 85 4.36 -1.57 6.41
C SER A 85 3.31 -0.81 7.24
N ARG A 86 2.06 -0.80 6.76
CA ARG A 86 0.90 -0.22 7.45
C ARG A 86 0.59 -0.94 8.77
N MET A 87 0.57 -2.28 8.78
CA MET A 87 0.38 -3.04 10.02
C MET A 87 1.47 -2.77 11.07
N LYS A 88 2.73 -2.58 10.65
CA LYS A 88 3.81 -2.17 11.57
C LYS A 88 3.59 -0.80 12.21
N ARG A 89 2.77 0.06 11.58
CA ARG A 89 2.32 1.35 12.14
C ARG A 89 1.02 1.25 12.95
N GLY A 90 0.47 0.05 13.12
CA GLY A 90 -0.76 -0.19 13.87
C GLY A 90 -2.05 -0.10 13.04
N GLU A 91 -1.96 0.07 11.72
CA GLU A 91 -3.13 0.05 10.85
C GLU A 91 -3.67 -1.39 10.70
N ARG A 92 -4.98 -1.53 10.56
CA ARG A 92 -5.63 -2.80 10.15
C ARG A 92 -5.77 -2.81 8.64
N VAL A 93 -5.57 -3.97 8.02
CA VAL A 93 -5.64 -4.08 6.56
C VAL A 93 -6.42 -5.34 6.15
N ALA A 94 -7.05 -5.28 4.98
CA ALA A 94 -7.84 -6.39 4.45
C ALA A 94 -7.73 -6.41 2.93
N ARG A 95 -8.02 -7.56 2.32
CA ARG A 95 -8.18 -7.63 0.86
C ARG A 95 -9.58 -7.23 0.45
N LYS A 96 -9.71 -6.59 -0.72
CA LYS A 96 -11.01 -6.24 -1.31
C LYS A 96 -11.90 -7.47 -1.55
N GLY A 97 -11.29 -8.59 -1.96
CA GLY A 97 -12.00 -9.84 -2.26
C GLY A 97 -12.33 -10.76 -1.08
N TRP A 98 -12.11 -10.35 0.17
CA TRP A 98 -12.47 -11.18 1.32
C TRP A 98 -13.99 -11.25 1.54
N ASN A 99 -14.50 -12.47 1.73
CA ASN A 99 -15.93 -12.77 1.71
C ASN A 99 -16.65 -12.57 3.06
N GLY A 100 -16.02 -11.93 4.05
CA GLY A 100 -16.64 -11.64 5.34
C GLY A 100 -16.64 -10.16 5.68
N LYS A 101 -17.77 -9.67 6.22
CA LYS A 101 -17.85 -8.32 6.80
C LYS A 101 -16.84 -8.22 7.96
N ASN A 102 -16.14 -7.09 8.02
CA ASN A 102 -15.19 -6.76 9.10
C ASN A 102 -14.03 -7.76 9.25
N GLN A 103 -13.67 -8.49 8.19
CA GLN A 103 -12.46 -9.30 8.18
C GLN A 103 -11.23 -8.42 7.94
N TYR A 104 -10.21 -8.56 8.77
CA TYR A 104 -8.94 -7.85 8.62
C TYR A 104 -7.79 -8.63 9.25
N ILE A 105 -6.57 -8.25 8.88
CA ILE A 105 -5.37 -8.63 9.59
C ILE A 105 -4.78 -7.42 10.32
N GLN A 106 -4.12 -7.70 11.42
CA GLN A 106 -3.41 -6.70 12.21
C GLN A 106 -2.15 -7.29 12.85
N LEU A 107 -1.20 -6.42 13.19
CA LEU A 107 -0.05 -6.80 14.00
C LEU A 107 -0.46 -6.88 15.47
N ALA A 108 -0.43 -8.08 16.04
CA ALA A 108 -0.63 -8.29 17.46
C ALA A 108 0.71 -8.28 18.21
N THR A 109 0.65 -7.82 19.46
CA THR A 109 1.76 -7.79 20.42
C THR A 109 1.26 -8.33 21.76
N ASN A 110 2.17 -8.74 22.64
CA ASN A 110 1.85 -9.27 23.97
C ASN A 110 0.92 -10.52 23.95
N ILE A 111 1.20 -11.40 23.00
CA ILE A 111 0.62 -12.71 22.84
C ILE A 111 1.05 -13.61 23.99
N SER A 112 0.08 -14.32 24.56
CA SER A 112 0.28 -15.30 25.63
C SER A 112 -0.70 -16.46 25.45
N TYR A 113 -0.43 -17.59 26.10
CA TYR A 113 -1.35 -18.72 26.19
C TYR A 113 -1.33 -19.32 27.60
N ILE A 114 -2.34 -20.13 27.91
CA ILE A 114 -2.37 -20.95 29.14
C ILE A 114 -1.90 -22.35 28.77
N ASP A 115 -0.85 -22.84 29.42
CA ASP A 115 -0.37 -24.20 29.23
C ASP A 115 -1.30 -25.25 29.89
N ALA A 116 -0.97 -26.53 29.73
CA ALA A 116 -1.77 -27.62 30.29
C ALA A 116 -1.81 -27.66 31.83
N GLU A 117 -0.88 -26.95 32.48
CA GLU A 117 -0.75 -26.84 33.93
C GLU A 117 -1.49 -25.62 34.48
N GLY A 118 -2.03 -24.75 33.62
CA GLY A 118 -2.75 -23.55 33.99
C GLY A 118 -1.86 -22.31 34.13
N ASN A 119 -0.59 -22.38 33.74
CA ASN A 119 0.31 -21.24 33.81
C ASN A 119 0.16 -20.34 32.59
N ALA A 120 0.20 -19.02 32.80
CA ALA A 120 0.29 -18.05 31.71
C ALA A 120 1.71 -18.01 31.16
N VAL A 121 1.86 -18.29 29.86
CA VAL A 121 3.14 -18.29 29.15
C VAL A 121 3.12 -17.17 28.10
N ASN A 122 4.05 -16.23 28.23
CA ASN A 122 4.29 -15.22 27.21
C ASN A 122 5.16 -15.83 26.10
N VAL A 123 4.71 -15.71 24.86
CA VAL A 123 5.46 -16.23 23.71
C VAL A 123 6.54 -15.23 23.28
N GLU A 124 7.80 -15.64 23.38
CA GLU A 124 8.93 -14.88 22.84
C GLU A 124 9.58 -15.68 21.72
N HIS A 125 9.95 -14.98 20.65
CA HIS A 125 10.64 -15.58 19.51
C HIS A 125 11.82 -14.69 19.13
N GLU A 126 13.02 -15.27 19.01
CA GLU A 126 14.27 -14.52 18.80
C GLU A 126 14.19 -13.52 17.64
N ALA A 127 13.64 -13.93 16.50
CA ALA A 127 13.59 -13.10 15.30
C ALA A 127 12.52 -11.99 15.29
N ILE A 128 11.40 -12.17 15.99
CA ILE A 128 10.22 -11.27 15.86
C ILE A 128 9.73 -10.71 17.20
N GLY A 129 10.31 -11.18 18.30
CA GLY A 129 9.85 -10.96 19.67
C GLY A 129 8.45 -11.54 19.89
N ASN A 130 7.73 -10.93 20.82
CA ASN A 130 6.33 -11.21 21.06
C ASN A 130 5.43 -10.47 20.05
N LYS A 131 5.43 -10.94 18.81
CA LYS A 131 4.60 -10.41 17.71
C LYS A 131 4.08 -11.53 16.83
N ALA A 132 2.86 -11.35 16.32
CA ALA A 132 2.33 -12.17 15.24
C ALA A 132 1.26 -11.40 14.48
N ILE A 133 0.98 -11.82 13.25
CA ILE A 133 -0.19 -11.32 12.52
C ILE A 133 -1.41 -12.08 13.02
N ALA A 134 -2.44 -11.34 13.42
CA ALA A 134 -3.73 -11.88 13.77
C ALA A 134 -4.68 -11.68 12.59
N PHE A 135 -5.37 -12.74 12.18
CA PHE A 135 -6.51 -12.64 11.28
C PHE A 135 -7.79 -12.59 12.12
N VAL A 136 -8.51 -11.49 12.03
CA VAL A 136 -9.81 -11.31 12.68
C VAL A 136 -10.88 -11.66 11.65
N GLY A 137 -11.45 -12.86 11.82
CA GLY A 137 -12.50 -13.39 10.97
C GLY A 137 -13.88 -13.18 11.57
N THR A 138 -14.91 -13.58 10.82
CA THR A 138 -16.31 -13.58 11.31
C THR A 138 -16.56 -14.62 12.40
N SER A 139 -15.72 -15.65 12.50
CA SER A 139 -15.86 -16.76 13.43
C SER A 139 -14.86 -16.72 14.59
N GLY A 140 -14.03 -15.68 14.68
CA GLY A 140 -13.03 -15.52 15.73
C GLY A 140 -11.69 -15.03 15.21
N VAL A 141 -10.68 -15.07 16.08
CA VAL A 141 -9.33 -14.61 15.80
C VAL A 141 -8.40 -15.79 15.60
N GLN A 142 -7.72 -15.83 14.46
CA GLN A 142 -6.62 -16.76 14.22
C GLN A 142 -5.30 -16.02 14.47
N MET A 143 -4.64 -16.37 15.57
CA MET A 143 -3.29 -15.89 15.87
C MET A 143 -2.24 -16.62 15.04
N GLY A 144 -1.24 -15.90 14.54
CA GLY A 144 -0.19 -16.47 13.69
C GLY A 144 -0.69 -16.77 12.27
N TRP A 145 -1.49 -15.86 11.70
CA TRP A 145 -1.97 -15.99 10.33
C TRP A 145 -0.80 -16.03 9.34
N LEU A 146 -0.85 -17.01 8.43
CA LEU A 146 0.15 -17.21 7.39
C LEU A 146 -0.43 -16.69 6.07
N ALA A 147 0.28 -15.74 5.45
CA ALA A 147 -0.11 -15.25 4.13
C ALA A 147 0.09 -16.35 3.09
N SER A 148 -0.93 -16.61 2.27
CA SER A 148 -0.79 -17.48 1.11
C SER A 148 0.00 -16.79 0.00
N GLN A 149 0.46 -17.54 -1.01
CA GLN A 149 1.06 -16.94 -2.21
C GLN A 149 0.10 -15.95 -2.90
N ALA A 150 -1.20 -16.25 -2.89
CA ALA A 150 -2.22 -15.35 -3.45
C ALA A 150 -2.31 -14.05 -2.65
N ASP A 151 -2.18 -14.10 -1.32
CA ASP A 151 -2.17 -12.92 -0.46
C ASP A 151 -0.92 -12.06 -0.68
N MET A 152 0.24 -12.72 -0.80
CA MET A 152 1.54 -12.05 -1.01
C MET A 152 1.64 -11.37 -2.37
N LEU A 153 1.03 -11.94 -3.41
CA LEU A 153 1.05 -11.41 -4.78
C LEU A 153 -0.14 -10.49 -5.10
N ALA A 154 -1.07 -10.29 -4.15
CA ALA A 154 -2.21 -9.43 -4.37
C ALA A 154 -1.87 -7.93 -4.23
N GLU A 155 -2.54 -7.13 -5.05
CA GLU A 155 -2.45 -5.66 -5.07
C GLU A 155 -3.79 -5.00 -4.67
N ASP A 156 -4.74 -5.78 -4.16
CA ASP A 156 -6.08 -5.35 -3.75
C ASP A 156 -6.20 -5.14 -2.22
N TRP A 157 -5.07 -4.92 -1.53
CA TRP A 157 -5.06 -4.64 -0.09
C TRP A 157 -5.52 -3.23 0.19
N ARG A 158 -6.33 -3.04 1.23
CA ARG A 158 -6.82 -1.73 1.67
C ARG A 158 -6.75 -1.61 3.19
N VAL A 159 -6.84 -0.40 3.71
CA VAL A 159 -7.04 -0.18 5.15
C VAL A 159 -8.43 -0.70 5.52
N ALA A 160 -8.51 -1.45 6.62
CA ALA A 160 -9.77 -1.90 7.18
C ALA A 160 -10.24 -0.89 8.25
N GLU A 161 -11.54 -0.62 8.26
CA GLU A 161 -12.21 0.22 9.28
C GLU A 161 -12.28 -0.51 10.65
#